data_AF-A0A519ZX31-F1
#
_entry.id   AF-A0A519ZX31-F1
#
_cell.length_a   1.000
_cell.length_b   1.000
_cell.length_c   1.000
_cell.angle_alpha   90.00
_cell.angle_beta   90.00
_cell.angle_gamma   90.00
#
_symmetry.space_group_name_H-M   'P 1'
#
loop_
_entity.id
_entity.type
_entity.pdbx_description
1 polymer ?
#
loop_
_entity_poly.entity_id
_entity_poly.type
_entity_poly.pdbx_seq_one_letter_code
_entity_poly.pdbx_strand_id
1 'polypeptide(L)'
;PEIEAFEKHLPVDAHIVTSHSLHGPGFNTQGQTLVVIRHRATDEVYQKAMQVYGTLGSNIIEMDSYQEHDRIVADTQAVTHMGFESMGSAWKNAGFYPWDNPVYAGGIDNVKVLTTLRIFSYKSHIYAGLAILNPYAQKQVRVYAKTENELFALMIAENEIAFRAKVTEAKDFVFNNDDRPLLLNSEVMDAFSMADKMHIRKPNSHLSILSMVCAWYAMGVNPYDNLICQTPPFRLRLGIAEYLFRNEELLEETIQAALYDKTIRKDDLEFHTAVHEWASIIGYGDMKGYKAHFEAAKSFFEGRLEQARALSTEMISKLMD
;
A
#
# COMPACT_ATOMS: atom_id res chain seq x y z
N PRO A 1 -12.61 3.94 16.16
CA PRO A 1 -14.05 3.55 16.26
C PRO A 1 -14.31 2.37 17.20
N GLU A 2 -13.47 1.33 17.21
CA GLU A 2 -13.68 0.12 18.02
C GLU A 2 -13.67 0.44 19.52
N ILE A 3 -12.59 1.05 20.00
CA ILE A 3 -12.45 1.42 21.41
C ILE A 3 -13.57 2.36 21.86
N GLU A 4 -13.92 3.36 21.06
CA GLU A 4 -15.04 4.26 21.35
C GLU A 4 -16.37 3.50 21.51
N ALA A 5 -16.61 2.47 20.67
CA ALA A 5 -17.79 1.63 20.80
C ALA A 5 -17.74 0.78 22.09
N PHE A 6 -16.57 0.24 22.45
CA PHE A 6 -16.39 -0.50 23.69
C PHE A 6 -16.60 0.38 24.92
N GLU A 7 -16.02 1.57 24.97
CA GLU A 7 -16.19 2.52 26.07
C GLU A 7 -17.66 2.96 26.23
N LYS A 8 -18.37 3.13 25.12
CA LYS A 8 -19.78 3.56 25.12
C LYS A 8 -20.76 2.47 25.52
N HIS A 9 -20.51 1.23 25.12
CA HIS A 9 -21.51 0.16 25.19
C HIS A 9 -21.17 -0.96 26.17
N LEU A 10 -19.90 -1.16 26.55
CA LEU A 10 -19.54 -2.15 27.56
C LEU A 10 -19.69 -1.58 28.98
N PRO A 11 -20.06 -2.42 29.96
CA PRO A 11 -20.05 -2.05 31.38
C PRO A 11 -18.69 -1.47 31.81
N VAL A 12 -18.69 -0.58 32.80
CA VAL A 12 -17.48 0.09 33.29
C VAL A 12 -16.46 -0.90 33.88
N ASP A 13 -16.96 -1.99 34.47
CA ASP A 13 -16.16 -3.08 35.04
C ASP A 13 -15.73 -4.13 34.00
N ALA A 14 -16.14 -4.01 32.74
CA ALA A 14 -15.69 -4.92 31.69
C ALA A 14 -14.22 -4.67 31.32
N HIS A 15 -13.43 -5.75 31.29
CA HIS A 15 -12.05 -5.71 30.85
C HIS A 15 -11.93 -5.76 29.31
N ILE A 16 -11.04 -4.95 28.74
CA ILE A 16 -10.82 -4.79 27.31
C ILE A 16 -9.34 -5.00 27.01
N VAL A 17 -9.05 -6.07 26.27
CA VAL A 17 -7.74 -6.36 25.66
C VAL A 17 -8.01 -6.62 24.19
N THR A 18 -7.53 -5.75 23.31
CA THR A 18 -7.78 -5.86 21.87
C THR A 18 -6.57 -6.47 21.17
N SER A 19 -6.78 -6.96 19.97
CA SER A 19 -5.72 -7.57 19.16
C SER A 19 -5.96 -7.36 17.68
N HIS A 20 -4.88 -7.25 16.90
CA HIS A 20 -4.92 -7.15 15.45
C HIS A 20 -3.89 -8.07 14.83
N SER A 21 -4.36 -9.12 14.16
CA SER A 21 -3.52 -9.99 13.35
C SER A 21 -3.18 -9.28 12.03
N LEU A 22 -1.88 -9.10 11.75
CA LEU A 22 -1.40 -8.36 10.58
C LEU A 22 -1.25 -9.23 9.33
N HIS A 23 -2.09 -10.26 9.21
CA HIS A 23 -2.13 -11.15 8.06
C HIS A 23 -3.58 -11.48 7.65
N GLY A 24 -3.74 -11.88 6.39
CA GLY A 24 -5.03 -12.34 5.89
C GLY A 24 -5.41 -13.73 6.42
N PRO A 25 -6.69 -14.13 6.31
CA PRO A 25 -7.18 -15.43 6.80
C PRO A 25 -6.63 -16.65 6.02
N GLY A 26 -5.91 -16.43 4.92
CA GLY A 26 -5.29 -17.49 4.13
C GLY A 26 -3.92 -17.96 4.65
N PHE A 27 -3.41 -17.38 5.73
CA PHE A 27 -2.10 -17.72 6.30
C PHE A 27 -2.26 -18.39 7.68
N ASN A 28 -1.33 -19.30 8.00
CA ASN A 28 -1.17 -19.83 9.34
C ASN A 28 -0.69 -18.69 10.28
N THR A 29 -1.20 -18.65 11.51
CA THR A 29 -0.84 -17.64 12.51
C THR A 29 0.59 -17.78 13.03
N GLN A 30 1.18 -18.97 12.93
CA GLN A 30 2.53 -19.24 13.43
C GLN A 30 3.57 -18.37 12.73
N GLY A 31 4.38 -17.66 13.53
CA GLY A 31 5.42 -16.74 13.05
C GLY A 31 4.90 -15.43 12.44
N GLN A 32 3.57 -15.25 12.32
CA GLN A 32 2.98 -14.00 11.86
C GLN A 32 2.87 -13.01 13.02
N THR A 33 2.79 -11.72 12.69
CA THR A 33 2.67 -10.65 13.71
C THR A 33 1.24 -10.55 14.23
N LEU A 34 1.11 -10.49 15.56
CA LEU A 34 -0.13 -10.18 16.27
C LEU A 34 0.12 -8.97 17.18
N VAL A 35 -0.55 -7.85 16.92
CA VAL A 35 -0.54 -6.72 17.84
C VAL A 35 -1.54 -6.98 18.96
N VAL A 36 -1.15 -6.70 20.21
CA VAL A 36 -2.03 -6.77 21.38
C VAL A 36 -1.99 -5.45 22.14
N ILE A 37 -3.15 -4.96 22.56
CA ILE A 37 -3.30 -3.67 23.22
C ILE A 37 -4.11 -3.83 24.50
N ARG A 38 -3.52 -3.42 25.62
CA ARG A 38 -4.18 -3.40 26.91
C ARG A 38 -4.92 -2.09 27.13
N HIS A 39 -6.15 -1.99 26.63
CA HIS A 39 -6.93 -0.76 26.78
C HIS A 39 -7.52 -0.56 28.19
N ARG A 40 -8.21 -1.57 28.74
CA ARG A 40 -8.85 -1.49 30.08
C ARG A 40 -8.84 -2.86 30.75
N ALA A 41 -7.73 -3.31 31.31
CA ALA A 41 -7.66 -4.61 31.98
C ALA A 41 -6.77 -4.59 33.23
N THR A 42 -7.04 -5.46 34.20
CA THR A 42 -6.08 -5.74 35.29
C THR A 42 -4.89 -6.56 34.79
N ASP A 43 -3.81 -6.61 35.57
CA ASP A 43 -2.61 -7.38 35.19
C ASP A 43 -2.95 -8.87 35.03
N GLU A 44 -3.73 -9.40 35.96
CA GLU A 44 -4.18 -10.79 35.93
C GLU A 44 -4.96 -11.14 34.65
N VAL A 45 -5.93 -10.29 34.28
CA VAL A 45 -6.74 -10.50 33.08
C VAL A 45 -5.90 -10.34 31.82
N TYR A 46 -4.99 -9.37 31.80
CA TYR A 46 -4.08 -9.18 30.68
C TYR A 46 -3.14 -10.37 30.48
N GLN A 47 -2.53 -10.88 31.56
CA GLN A 47 -1.68 -12.08 31.50
C GLN A 47 -2.47 -13.30 31.01
N LYS A 48 -3.73 -13.45 31.44
CA LYS A 48 -4.61 -14.51 30.92
C LYS A 48 -4.90 -14.35 29.43
N ALA A 49 -5.15 -13.12 28.95
CA ALA A 49 -5.33 -12.85 27.53
C ALA A 49 -4.05 -13.19 26.73
N MET A 50 -2.87 -12.83 27.24
CA MET A 50 -1.58 -13.15 26.63
C MET A 50 -1.33 -14.67 26.54
N GLN A 51 -1.74 -15.45 27.56
CA GLN A 51 -1.68 -16.92 27.49
C GLN A 51 -2.58 -17.47 26.38
N VAL A 52 -3.78 -16.92 26.21
CA VAL A 52 -4.70 -17.31 25.12
C VAL A 52 -4.10 -16.97 23.76
N TYR A 53 -3.64 -15.72 23.56
CA TYR A 53 -3.01 -15.31 22.31
C TYR A 53 -1.72 -16.07 22.00
N GLY A 54 -0.94 -16.45 23.02
CA GLY A 54 0.28 -17.25 22.87
C GLY A 54 0.05 -18.61 22.21
N THR A 55 -1.17 -19.17 22.30
CA THR A 55 -1.51 -20.44 21.63
C THR A 55 -1.49 -20.35 20.10
N LEU A 56 -1.55 -19.14 19.54
CA LEU A 56 -1.53 -18.90 18.09
C LEU A 56 -0.13 -19.08 17.47
N GLY A 57 0.93 -19.12 18.29
CA GLY A 57 2.32 -19.19 17.81
C GLY A 57 2.76 -17.94 17.04
N SER A 58 1.99 -16.85 17.13
CA SER A 58 2.30 -15.56 16.51
C SER A 58 3.40 -14.82 17.27
N ASN A 59 4.13 -13.98 16.57
CA ASN A 59 5.05 -13.01 17.17
C ASN A 59 4.21 -11.86 17.74
N ILE A 60 4.01 -11.88 19.06
CA ILE A 60 3.17 -10.88 19.74
C ILE A 60 3.95 -9.57 19.91
N ILE A 61 3.36 -8.47 19.45
CA ILE A 61 3.83 -7.11 19.67
C ILE A 61 2.83 -6.43 20.59
N GLU A 62 3.28 -6.09 21.80
CA GLU A 62 2.48 -5.33 22.75
C GLU A 62 2.60 -3.84 22.42
N MET A 63 1.47 -3.13 22.37
CA MET A 63 1.44 -1.68 22.19
C MET A 63 0.77 -1.00 23.37
N ASP A 64 1.30 0.17 23.75
CA ASP A 64 0.84 0.92 24.91
C ASP A 64 -0.56 1.51 24.69
N SER A 65 -0.93 1.83 23.44
CA SER A 65 -2.20 2.47 23.15
C SER A 65 -2.77 2.12 21.77
N TYR A 66 -4.09 2.18 21.66
CA TYR A 66 -4.77 1.99 20.37
C TYR A 66 -4.52 3.16 19.41
N GLN A 67 -4.23 4.37 19.93
CA GLN A 67 -3.90 5.53 19.12
C GLN A 67 -2.56 5.35 18.40
N GLU A 68 -1.57 4.78 19.08
CA GLU A 68 -0.29 4.42 18.47
C GLU A 68 -0.47 3.38 17.38
N HIS A 69 -1.21 2.30 17.67
CA HIS A 69 -1.60 1.30 16.69
C HIS A 69 -2.28 1.92 15.46
N ASP A 70 -3.33 2.72 15.67
CA ASP A 70 -4.11 3.31 14.58
C ASP A 70 -3.27 4.26 13.72
N ARG A 71 -2.32 4.98 14.32
CA ARG A 71 -1.35 5.81 13.59
C ARG A 71 -0.43 4.97 12.70
N ILE A 72 0.18 3.91 13.25
CA ILE A 72 1.09 3.03 12.50
C ILE A 72 0.35 2.28 11.38
N VAL A 73 -0.87 1.80 11.65
CA VAL A 73 -1.69 1.12 10.64
C VAL A 73 -2.13 2.08 9.54
N ALA A 74 -2.40 3.35 9.86
CA ALA A 74 -2.62 4.36 8.83
C ALA A 74 -1.37 4.51 7.94
N ASP A 75 -0.20 4.74 8.56
CA ASP A 75 1.07 4.95 7.84
C ASP A 75 1.43 3.78 6.90
N THR A 76 1.10 2.55 7.30
CA THR A 76 1.48 1.32 6.57
C THR A 76 0.42 0.84 5.59
N GLN A 77 -0.87 0.96 5.91
CA GLN A 77 -1.94 0.31 5.15
C GLN A 77 -2.78 1.28 4.33
N ALA A 78 -3.17 2.44 4.86
CA ALA A 78 -4.19 3.29 4.22
C ALA A 78 -3.73 3.82 2.85
N VAL A 79 -2.59 4.51 2.80
CA VAL A 79 -2.02 5.03 1.54
C VAL A 79 -1.53 3.90 0.63
N THR A 80 -1.07 2.79 1.23
CA THR A 80 -0.69 1.58 0.50
C THR A 80 -1.87 1.01 -0.29
N HIS A 81 -3.03 0.83 0.34
CA HIS A 81 -4.23 0.34 -0.33
C HIS A 81 -4.75 1.35 -1.33
N MET A 82 -4.90 2.62 -0.94
CA MET A 82 -5.39 3.67 -1.81
C MET A 82 -4.59 3.76 -3.12
N GLY A 83 -3.25 3.68 -3.07
CA GLY A 83 -2.47 3.75 -4.30
C GLY A 83 -2.64 2.54 -5.22
N PHE A 84 -2.81 1.32 -4.68
CA PHE A 84 -3.13 0.15 -5.52
C PHE A 84 -4.58 0.17 -6.03
N GLU A 85 -5.52 0.64 -5.21
CA GLU A 85 -6.91 0.86 -5.63
C GLU A 85 -7.01 1.91 -6.75
N SER A 86 -6.18 2.95 -6.67
CA SER A 86 -6.03 3.96 -7.72
C SER A 86 -5.45 3.36 -9.00
N MET A 87 -4.43 2.51 -8.92
CA MET A 87 -3.89 1.79 -10.10
C MET A 87 -4.97 0.93 -10.79
N GLY A 88 -5.72 0.13 -10.02
CA GLY A 88 -6.75 -0.73 -10.61
C GLY A 88 -7.91 0.05 -11.21
N SER A 89 -8.29 1.16 -10.59
CA SER A 89 -9.33 2.06 -11.10
C SER A 89 -8.87 2.76 -12.38
N ALA A 90 -7.61 3.19 -12.44
CA ALA A 90 -6.99 3.77 -13.62
C ALA A 90 -6.97 2.79 -14.80
N TRP A 91 -6.54 1.54 -14.60
CA TRP A 91 -6.55 0.53 -15.66
C TRP A 91 -7.96 0.21 -16.17
N LYS A 92 -8.92 0.09 -15.25
CA LYS A 92 -10.34 -0.09 -15.61
C LYS A 92 -10.85 1.10 -16.43
N ASN A 93 -10.54 2.33 -16.05
CA ASN A 93 -10.98 3.54 -16.76
C ASN A 93 -10.29 3.68 -18.13
N ALA A 94 -9.00 3.32 -18.21
CA ALA A 94 -8.25 3.28 -19.46
C ALA A 94 -8.74 2.18 -20.42
N GLY A 95 -9.43 1.16 -19.90
CA GLY A 95 -10.07 0.09 -20.67
C GLY A 95 -9.11 -0.99 -21.16
N PHE A 96 -7.98 -1.19 -20.49
CA PHE A 96 -7.01 -2.23 -20.84
C PHE A 96 -6.49 -2.96 -19.60
N TYR A 97 -5.98 -4.18 -19.81
CA TYR A 97 -5.32 -4.94 -18.76
C TYR A 97 -3.81 -4.65 -18.75
N PRO A 98 -3.20 -4.38 -17.59
CA PRO A 98 -1.79 -3.97 -17.53
C PRO A 98 -0.84 -5.03 -18.10
N TRP A 99 -1.13 -6.32 -17.90
CA TRP A 99 -0.28 -7.40 -18.44
C TRP A 99 -0.35 -7.57 -19.96
N ASP A 100 -1.28 -6.90 -20.65
CA ASP A 100 -1.34 -6.85 -22.12
C ASP A 100 -0.60 -5.62 -22.69
N ASN A 101 -0.09 -4.73 -21.82
CA ASN A 101 0.54 -3.48 -22.20
C ASN A 101 2.06 -3.50 -21.86
N PRO A 102 2.95 -3.26 -22.84
CA PRO A 102 4.40 -3.34 -22.65
C PRO A 102 4.98 -2.35 -21.64
N VAL A 103 4.27 -1.29 -21.27
CA VAL A 103 4.75 -0.33 -20.24
C VAL A 103 4.62 -0.90 -18.83
N TYR A 104 3.81 -1.96 -18.64
CA TYR A 104 3.67 -2.67 -17.36
C TYR A 104 4.33 -4.06 -17.40
N ALA A 105 5.33 -4.24 -18.26
CA ALA A 105 6.02 -5.51 -18.43
C ALA A 105 7.27 -5.62 -17.54
N GLY A 106 7.27 -6.60 -16.63
CA GLY A 106 8.45 -7.02 -15.88
C GLY A 106 8.66 -6.29 -14.54
N GLY A 107 9.54 -6.86 -13.71
CA GLY A 107 10.09 -6.30 -12.49
C GLY A 107 9.05 -5.66 -11.56
N ILE A 108 9.20 -4.34 -11.36
CA ILE A 108 8.33 -3.53 -10.51
C ILE A 108 6.85 -3.67 -10.91
N ASP A 109 6.54 -3.71 -12.20
CA ASP A 109 5.17 -3.71 -12.68
C ASP A 109 4.46 -5.03 -12.40
N ASN A 110 5.16 -6.17 -12.48
CA ASN A 110 4.63 -7.45 -12.04
C ASN A 110 4.13 -7.40 -10.58
N VAL A 111 4.94 -6.83 -9.69
CA VAL A 111 4.58 -6.66 -8.27
C VAL A 111 3.37 -5.72 -8.13
N LYS A 112 3.34 -4.59 -8.84
CA LYS A 112 2.20 -3.66 -8.82
C LYS A 112 0.91 -4.34 -9.27
N VAL A 113 0.95 -5.06 -10.39
CA VAL A 113 -0.20 -5.77 -10.97
C VAL A 113 -0.71 -6.84 -10.01
N LEU A 114 0.16 -7.75 -9.57
CA LEU A 114 -0.24 -8.85 -8.68
C LEU A 114 -0.79 -8.35 -7.34
N THR A 115 -0.18 -7.31 -6.77
CA THR A 115 -0.65 -6.74 -5.49
C THR A 115 -2.00 -6.02 -5.66
N THR A 116 -2.19 -5.30 -6.77
CA THR A 116 -3.47 -4.65 -7.08
C THR A 116 -4.59 -5.67 -7.24
N LEU A 117 -4.36 -6.72 -8.03
CA LEU A 117 -5.36 -7.79 -8.23
C LEU A 117 -5.62 -8.56 -6.93
N ARG A 118 -4.59 -8.77 -6.10
CA ARG A 118 -4.76 -9.34 -4.76
C ARG A 118 -5.75 -8.50 -3.95
N ILE A 119 -5.58 -7.17 -3.91
CA ILE A 119 -6.49 -6.27 -3.18
C ILE A 119 -7.92 -6.40 -3.70
N PHE A 120 -8.13 -6.30 -5.02
CA PHE A 120 -9.47 -6.44 -5.62
C PHE A 120 -10.08 -7.84 -5.46
N SER A 121 -9.29 -8.88 -5.18
CA SER A 121 -9.81 -10.22 -4.88
C SER A 121 -10.51 -10.33 -3.51
N TYR A 122 -10.33 -9.34 -2.61
CA TYR A 122 -10.97 -9.29 -1.30
C TYR A 122 -12.28 -8.47 -1.30
N LYS A 123 -12.77 -8.14 -0.11
CA LYS A 123 -14.05 -7.46 0.11
C LYS A 123 -13.82 -5.97 0.39
N SER A 124 -14.52 -5.11 -0.33
CA SER A 124 -14.37 -3.65 -0.25
C SER A 124 -14.52 -3.07 1.16
N HIS A 125 -15.39 -3.63 2.00
CA HIS A 125 -15.63 -3.11 3.36
C HIS A 125 -14.42 -3.20 4.29
N ILE A 126 -13.47 -4.11 4.02
CA ILE A 126 -12.24 -4.23 4.81
C ILE A 126 -11.40 -2.97 4.59
N TYR A 127 -11.15 -2.62 3.33
CA TYR A 127 -10.35 -1.46 2.94
C TYR A 127 -11.08 -0.14 3.25
N ALA A 128 -12.40 -0.09 3.02
CA ALA A 128 -13.22 1.06 3.39
C ALA A 128 -13.16 1.34 4.89
N GLY A 129 -13.24 0.30 5.73
CA GLY A 129 -13.11 0.43 7.18
C GLY A 129 -11.77 1.03 7.59
N LEU A 130 -10.68 0.54 7.01
CA LEU A 130 -9.32 1.02 7.28
C LEU A 130 -9.14 2.49 6.86
N ALA A 131 -9.60 2.86 5.67
CA ALA A 131 -9.38 4.19 5.11
C ALA A 131 -10.32 5.26 5.68
N ILE A 132 -11.60 4.92 5.90
CA ILE A 132 -12.64 5.88 6.31
C ILE A 132 -12.71 6.01 7.84
N LEU A 133 -12.63 4.90 8.58
CA LEU A 133 -12.88 4.93 10.03
C LEU A 133 -11.63 5.27 10.85
N ASN A 134 -10.45 5.27 10.24
CA ASN A 134 -9.21 5.71 10.88
C ASN A 134 -8.97 7.21 10.60
N PRO A 135 -9.02 8.10 11.61
CA PRO A 135 -8.85 9.53 11.39
C PRO A 135 -7.44 9.91 10.89
N TYR A 136 -6.41 9.13 11.24
CA TYR A 136 -5.05 9.34 10.72
C TYR A 136 -4.97 9.05 9.22
N ALA A 137 -5.67 8.01 8.76
CA ALA A 137 -5.71 7.62 7.35
C ALA A 137 -6.28 8.72 6.46
N GLN A 138 -7.38 9.37 6.86
CA GLN A 138 -7.98 10.46 6.08
C GLN A 138 -7.01 11.63 5.85
N LYS A 139 -6.20 11.97 6.87
CA LYS A 139 -5.17 13.02 6.75
C LYS A 139 -4.09 12.61 5.75
N GLN A 140 -3.59 11.39 5.85
CA GLN A 140 -2.53 10.87 4.98
C GLN A 140 -3.00 10.75 3.52
N VAL A 141 -4.22 10.29 3.28
CA VAL A 141 -4.85 10.22 1.95
C VAL A 141 -4.91 11.60 1.29
N ARG A 142 -5.24 12.64 2.05
CA ARG A 142 -5.21 14.04 1.53
C ARG A 142 -3.80 14.51 1.21
N VAL A 143 -2.81 14.18 2.04
CA VAL A 143 -1.40 14.50 1.76
C VAL A 143 -0.92 13.75 0.52
N TYR A 144 -1.25 12.47 0.38
CA TYR A 144 -0.91 11.67 -0.79
C TYR A 144 -1.48 12.27 -2.09
N ALA A 145 -2.78 12.58 -2.12
CA ALA A 145 -3.40 13.18 -3.30
C ALA A 145 -2.84 14.57 -3.63
N LYS A 146 -2.54 15.38 -2.60
CA LYS A 146 -1.89 16.68 -2.81
C LYS A 146 -0.49 16.51 -3.42
N THR A 147 0.31 15.60 -2.88
CA THR A 147 1.68 15.35 -3.35
C THR A 147 1.70 14.79 -4.76
N GLU A 148 0.81 13.84 -5.06
CA GLU A 148 0.64 13.27 -6.40
C GLU A 148 0.27 14.38 -7.40
N ASN A 149 -0.71 15.23 -7.08
CA ASN A 149 -1.09 16.38 -7.90
C ASN A 149 0.08 17.35 -8.15
N GLU A 150 0.88 17.65 -7.12
CA GLU A 150 2.07 18.50 -7.26
C GLU A 150 3.09 17.87 -8.23
N LEU A 151 3.36 16.56 -8.11
CA LEU A 151 4.26 15.85 -9.03
C LEU A 151 3.71 15.85 -10.46
N PHE A 152 2.43 15.51 -10.63
CA PHE A 152 1.80 15.44 -11.95
C PHE A 152 1.74 16.82 -12.63
N ALA A 153 1.50 17.89 -11.87
CA ALA A 153 1.57 19.26 -12.38
C ALA A 153 2.98 19.63 -12.87
N LEU A 154 4.02 19.24 -12.13
CA LEU A 154 5.42 19.43 -12.56
C LEU A 154 5.75 18.62 -13.82
N MET A 155 5.23 17.39 -13.93
CA MET A 155 5.36 16.57 -15.14
C MET A 155 4.70 17.23 -16.35
N ILE A 156 3.50 17.79 -16.21
CA ILE A 156 2.79 18.49 -17.31
C ILE A 156 3.50 19.77 -17.72
N ALA A 157 4.04 20.50 -16.75
CA ALA A 157 4.79 21.72 -17.01
C ALA A 157 6.22 21.44 -17.53
N GLU A 158 6.64 20.18 -17.62
CA GLU A 158 8.01 19.76 -17.95
C GLU A 158 9.06 20.50 -17.08
N ASN A 159 8.72 20.80 -15.81
CA ASN A 159 9.57 21.56 -14.89
C ASN A 159 10.59 20.62 -14.23
N GLU A 160 11.60 20.23 -15.00
CA GLU A 160 12.59 19.23 -14.62
C GLU A 160 13.34 19.59 -13.33
N ILE A 161 13.75 20.85 -13.17
CA ILE A 161 14.52 21.29 -11.99
C ILE A 161 13.71 21.07 -10.70
N ALA A 162 12.47 21.54 -10.67
CA ALA A 162 11.62 21.40 -9.49
C ALA A 162 11.17 19.95 -9.26
N PHE A 163 10.91 19.20 -10.34
CA PHE A 163 10.54 17.79 -10.26
C PHE A 163 11.68 16.96 -9.65
N ARG A 164 12.91 17.12 -10.16
CA ARG A 164 14.09 16.43 -9.63
C ARG A 164 14.37 16.78 -8.19
N ALA A 165 14.31 18.07 -7.83
CA ALA A 165 14.53 18.50 -6.44
C ALA A 165 13.56 17.77 -5.49
N LYS A 166 12.27 17.75 -5.82
CA LYS A 166 11.24 17.09 -5.00
C LYS A 166 11.48 15.57 -4.87
N VAL A 167 11.84 14.90 -5.96
CA VAL A 167 12.12 13.45 -5.96
C VAL A 167 13.39 13.13 -5.16
N THR A 168 14.45 13.93 -5.31
CA THR A 168 15.72 13.74 -4.60
C THR A 168 15.60 14.02 -3.10
N GLU A 169 14.90 15.09 -2.69
CA GLU A 169 14.65 15.36 -1.27
C GLU A 169 13.92 14.19 -0.59
N ALA A 170 12.93 13.62 -1.29
CA ALA A 170 12.19 12.48 -0.79
C ALA A 170 13.04 11.19 -0.78
N LYS A 171 13.88 10.98 -1.80
CA LYS A 171 14.86 9.89 -1.85
C LYS A 171 15.78 9.95 -0.63
N ASP A 172 16.39 11.12 -0.42
CA ASP A 172 17.37 11.33 0.63
C ASP A 172 16.72 11.19 2.00
N PHE A 173 15.48 11.63 2.20
CA PHE A 173 14.80 11.42 3.48
C PHE A 173 14.50 9.94 3.78
N VAL A 174 14.03 9.18 2.79
CA VAL A 174 13.56 7.80 3.01
C VAL A 174 14.70 6.78 2.99
N PHE A 175 15.70 6.97 2.11
CA PHE A 175 16.72 5.98 1.79
C PHE A 175 18.16 6.42 2.10
N ASN A 176 18.38 7.49 2.89
CA ASN A 176 19.74 7.92 3.23
C ASN A 176 20.55 6.81 3.91
N ASN A 177 21.81 6.65 3.52
CA ASN A 177 22.80 5.80 4.19
C ASN A 177 22.31 4.38 4.53
N ASP A 178 21.48 3.82 3.65
CA ASP A 178 20.92 2.51 3.85
C ASP A 178 21.80 1.40 3.26
N ASP A 179 22.73 0.90 4.07
CA ASP A 179 23.57 -0.26 3.73
C ASP A 179 22.80 -1.60 3.85
N ARG A 180 21.50 -1.58 4.18
CA ARG A 180 20.71 -2.82 4.26
C ARG A 180 20.60 -3.48 2.88
N PRO A 181 20.54 -4.82 2.82
CA PRO A 181 20.16 -5.53 1.60
C PRO A 181 18.80 -5.06 1.10
N LEU A 182 18.62 -5.04 -0.22
CA LEU A 182 17.32 -4.73 -0.83
C LEU A 182 16.25 -5.70 -0.34
N LEU A 183 15.06 -5.18 -0.05
CA LEU A 183 13.89 -5.96 0.33
C LEU A 183 13.41 -6.88 -0.78
N LEU A 184 13.60 -6.48 -2.05
CA LEU A 184 13.25 -7.25 -3.24
C LEU A 184 14.45 -7.29 -4.19
N ASN A 185 14.69 -8.44 -4.80
CA ASN A 185 15.63 -8.59 -5.91
C ASN A 185 14.87 -8.66 -7.26
N SER A 186 15.56 -8.35 -8.36
CA SER A 186 14.95 -8.38 -9.70
C SER A 186 14.50 -9.77 -10.12
N GLU A 187 15.29 -10.80 -9.79
CA GLU A 187 14.99 -12.19 -10.14
C GLU A 187 13.63 -12.66 -9.62
N VAL A 188 13.30 -12.33 -8.37
CA VAL A 188 12.00 -12.68 -7.77
C VAL A 188 10.88 -11.84 -8.38
N MET A 189 11.12 -10.55 -8.66
CA MET A 189 10.09 -9.69 -9.28
C MET A 189 9.77 -10.10 -10.73
N ASP A 190 10.76 -10.59 -11.48
CA ASP A 190 10.57 -11.06 -12.86
C ASP A 190 9.96 -12.46 -12.94
N ALA A 191 10.10 -13.27 -11.88
CA ALA A 191 9.61 -14.66 -11.85
C ALA A 191 8.08 -14.79 -11.83
N PHE A 192 7.34 -13.74 -11.47
CA PHE A 192 5.88 -13.79 -11.31
C PHE A 192 5.20 -12.78 -12.24
N SER A 193 4.58 -13.24 -13.32
CA SER A 193 3.86 -12.37 -14.25
C SER A 193 2.48 -12.90 -14.61
N MET A 194 1.57 -11.98 -14.92
CA MET A 194 0.25 -12.27 -15.50
C MET A 194 0.27 -12.30 -17.03
N ALA A 195 1.37 -11.88 -17.67
CA ALA A 195 1.46 -11.78 -19.12
C ALA A 195 1.66 -13.15 -19.76
N ASP A 196 0.83 -13.49 -20.76
CA ASP A 196 0.97 -14.71 -21.55
C ASP A 196 2.12 -14.64 -22.57
N LYS A 197 2.68 -13.44 -22.79
CA LYS A 197 3.75 -13.17 -23.76
C LYS A 197 4.83 -12.29 -23.14
N MET A 198 6.08 -12.52 -23.56
CA MET A 198 7.15 -11.58 -23.24
C MET A 198 6.95 -10.29 -24.04
N HIS A 199 6.90 -9.17 -23.32
CA HIS A 199 6.91 -7.84 -23.89
C HIS A 199 8.31 -7.23 -23.76
N ILE A 200 8.70 -6.40 -24.75
CA ILE A 200 9.88 -5.56 -24.61
C ILE A 200 9.50 -4.44 -23.65
N ARG A 201 10.21 -4.36 -22.51
CA ARG A 201 10.03 -3.32 -21.49
C ARG A 201 10.15 -1.94 -22.12
N LYS A 202 9.21 -1.06 -21.78
CA LYS A 202 9.30 0.38 -22.07
C LYS A 202 9.55 1.17 -20.78
N PRO A 203 10.18 2.35 -20.86
CA PRO A 203 10.25 3.28 -19.74
C PRO A 203 8.86 3.57 -19.17
N ASN A 204 8.79 3.75 -17.86
CA ASN A 204 7.55 4.01 -17.12
C ASN A 204 7.80 5.17 -16.17
N SER A 205 6.88 6.13 -16.09
CA SER A 205 6.97 7.28 -15.18
C SER A 205 7.00 6.87 -13.70
N HIS A 206 6.50 5.66 -13.39
CA HIS A 206 6.25 5.15 -12.06
C HIS A 206 5.64 6.20 -11.12
N LEU A 207 4.72 7.04 -11.63
CA LEU A 207 4.08 8.13 -10.87
C LEU A 207 3.50 7.63 -9.54
N SER A 208 2.94 6.43 -9.53
CA SER A 208 2.40 5.78 -8.33
C SER A 208 3.43 5.51 -7.21
N ILE A 209 4.70 5.27 -7.58
CA ILE A 209 5.82 5.04 -6.65
C ILE A 209 6.45 6.38 -6.25
N LEU A 210 6.70 7.28 -7.21
CA LEU A 210 7.23 8.62 -6.92
C LEU A 210 6.31 9.37 -5.94
N SER A 211 5.00 9.30 -6.16
CA SER A 211 3.99 9.89 -5.28
C SER A 211 4.01 9.30 -3.88
N MET A 212 4.28 8.00 -3.74
CA MET A 212 4.36 7.36 -2.43
C MET A 212 5.58 7.86 -1.64
N VAL A 213 6.76 7.85 -2.25
CA VAL A 213 8.00 8.28 -1.58
C VAL A 213 7.94 9.76 -1.23
N CYS A 214 7.44 10.60 -2.15
CA CYS A 214 7.24 12.02 -1.85
C CYS A 214 6.17 12.25 -0.77
N ALA A 215 5.14 11.40 -0.68
CA ALA A 215 4.14 11.52 0.36
C ALA A 215 4.69 11.15 1.73
N TRP A 216 5.51 10.09 1.83
CA TRP A 216 6.25 9.74 3.05
C TRP A 216 7.10 10.91 3.55
N TYR A 217 7.86 11.53 2.64
CA TYR A 217 8.63 12.73 2.96
C TYR A 217 7.74 13.89 3.44
N ALA A 218 6.66 14.20 2.70
CA ALA A 218 5.73 15.28 3.07
C ALA A 218 5.04 15.05 4.43
N MET A 219 4.88 13.80 4.85
CA MET A 219 4.32 13.43 6.15
C MET A 219 5.38 13.35 7.26
N GLY A 220 6.68 13.40 6.93
CA GLY A 220 7.76 13.17 7.87
C GLY A 220 7.79 11.74 8.40
N VAL A 221 7.33 10.77 7.60
CA VAL A 221 7.22 9.36 8.00
C VAL A 221 8.29 8.56 7.26
N ASN A 222 9.21 7.94 8.00
CA ASN A 222 10.10 6.95 7.41
C ASN A 222 9.42 5.57 7.47
N PRO A 223 9.14 4.92 6.33
CA PRO A 223 8.40 3.65 6.29
C PRO A 223 9.13 2.49 6.99
N TYR A 224 10.45 2.57 7.15
CA TYR A 224 11.22 1.53 7.82
C TYR A 224 10.96 1.47 9.33
N ASP A 225 10.61 2.60 9.97
CA ASP A 225 10.26 2.65 11.40
C ASP A 225 8.98 1.86 11.70
N ASN A 226 8.11 1.73 10.71
CA ASN A 226 6.82 1.07 10.83
C ASN A 226 6.85 -0.42 10.42
N LEU A 227 8.03 -0.99 10.14
CA LEU A 227 8.17 -2.41 9.77
C LEU A 227 7.70 -3.37 10.88
N ILE A 228 7.63 -2.89 12.13
CA ILE A 228 7.06 -3.66 13.24
C ILE A 228 5.62 -4.10 12.96
N CYS A 229 4.86 -3.31 12.20
CA CYS A 229 3.48 -3.62 11.79
C CYS A 229 3.36 -3.83 10.28
N GLN A 230 4.41 -4.35 9.65
CA GLN A 230 4.38 -4.61 8.22
C GLN A 230 3.28 -5.60 7.85
N THR A 231 2.64 -5.34 6.72
CA THR A 231 1.79 -6.31 6.02
C THR A 231 2.48 -6.69 4.72
N PRO A 232 2.15 -7.86 4.11
CA PRO A 232 2.74 -8.23 2.84
C PRO A 232 2.60 -7.16 1.74
N PRO A 233 1.41 -6.51 1.54
CA PRO A 233 1.30 -5.42 0.56
C PRO A 233 2.17 -4.20 0.87
N PHE A 234 2.33 -3.84 2.14
CA PHE A 234 3.20 -2.73 2.54
C PHE A 234 4.67 -3.05 2.23
N ARG A 235 5.14 -4.24 2.62
CA ARG A 235 6.51 -4.70 2.37
C ARG A 235 6.84 -4.75 0.88
N LEU A 236 5.93 -5.28 0.07
CA LEU A 236 6.05 -5.29 -1.40
C LEU A 236 6.15 -3.87 -1.97
N ARG A 237 5.28 -2.96 -1.50
CA ARG A 237 5.27 -1.58 -1.98
C ARG A 237 6.53 -0.81 -1.57
N LEU A 238 7.01 -1.00 -0.34
CA LEU A 238 8.28 -0.43 0.11
C LEU A 238 9.45 -1.01 -0.69
N GLY A 239 9.45 -2.32 -0.95
CA GLY A 239 10.52 -2.97 -1.69
C GLY A 239 10.64 -2.52 -3.14
N ILE A 240 9.53 -2.31 -3.86
CA ILE A 240 9.61 -1.77 -5.23
C ILE A 240 10.03 -0.29 -5.24
N ALA A 241 9.67 0.47 -4.20
CA ALA A 241 10.12 1.85 -4.04
C ALA A 241 11.63 1.89 -3.76
N GLU A 242 12.11 1.07 -2.84
CA GLU A 242 13.53 0.93 -2.53
C GLU A 242 14.32 0.52 -3.79
N TYR A 243 13.86 -0.50 -4.52
CA TYR A 243 14.50 -0.95 -5.74
C TYR A 243 14.60 0.16 -6.80
N LEU A 244 13.53 0.94 -7.00
CA LEU A 244 13.53 2.06 -7.93
C LEU A 244 14.52 3.16 -7.51
N PHE A 245 14.47 3.59 -6.25
CA PHE A 245 15.20 4.76 -5.78
C PHE A 245 16.69 4.50 -5.50
N ARG A 246 17.07 3.24 -5.24
CA ARG A 246 18.48 2.81 -5.07
C ARG A 246 19.14 2.42 -6.39
N ASN A 247 18.40 2.33 -7.49
CA ASN A 247 18.96 2.12 -8.83
C ASN A 247 19.01 3.46 -9.59
N GLU A 248 20.20 4.04 -9.71
CA GLU A 248 20.37 5.38 -10.32
C GLU A 248 19.96 5.43 -11.79
N GLU A 249 20.27 4.39 -12.57
CA GLU A 249 19.91 4.32 -13.99
C GLU A 249 18.39 4.21 -14.17
N LEU A 250 17.75 3.38 -13.36
CA LEU A 250 16.30 3.21 -13.40
C LEU A 250 15.56 4.47 -12.92
N LEU A 251 16.07 5.13 -11.87
CA LEU A 251 15.50 6.38 -11.38
C LEU A 251 15.62 7.49 -12.44
N GLU A 252 16.75 7.58 -13.14
CA GLU A 252 16.92 8.54 -14.24
C GLU A 252 15.97 8.25 -15.40
N GLU A 253 15.87 6.99 -15.85
CA GLU A 253 14.90 6.57 -16.87
C GLU A 253 13.46 6.93 -16.47
N THR A 254 13.12 6.72 -15.20
CA THR A 254 11.79 7.03 -14.64
C THR A 254 11.51 8.54 -14.68
N ILE A 255 12.47 9.38 -14.29
CA ILE A 255 12.33 10.84 -14.31
C ILE A 255 12.18 11.33 -15.76
N GLN A 256 12.98 10.81 -16.69
CA GLN A 256 12.87 11.16 -18.12
C GLN A 256 11.51 10.75 -18.70
N ALA A 257 11.04 9.54 -18.39
CA ALA A 257 9.71 9.09 -18.81
C ALA A 257 8.60 9.96 -18.21
N ALA A 258 8.70 10.28 -16.92
CA ALA A 258 7.72 11.11 -16.23
C ALA A 258 7.62 12.52 -16.83
N LEU A 259 8.74 13.14 -17.22
CA LEU A 259 8.75 14.50 -17.79
C LEU A 259 8.38 14.52 -19.27
N TYR A 260 8.91 13.58 -20.07
CA TYR A 260 8.95 13.74 -21.52
C TYR A 260 8.25 12.63 -22.33
N ASP A 261 7.95 11.47 -21.74
CA ASP A 261 7.28 10.39 -22.47
C ASP A 261 5.76 10.62 -22.52
N LYS A 262 5.28 11.04 -23.69
CA LYS A 262 3.86 11.29 -23.96
C LYS A 262 3.04 10.00 -24.06
N THR A 263 3.68 8.85 -24.26
CA THR A 263 2.99 7.57 -24.43
C THR A 263 2.44 7.04 -23.10
N ILE A 264 3.15 7.28 -21.99
CA ILE A 264 2.71 6.91 -20.64
C ILE A 264 1.82 7.98 -19.99
N ARG A 265 1.87 9.22 -20.48
CA ARG A 265 1.16 10.36 -19.88
C ARG A 265 -0.36 10.18 -19.81
N LYS A 266 -0.95 9.45 -20.76
CA LYS A 266 -2.38 9.11 -20.70
C LYS A 266 -2.68 8.26 -19.47
N ASP A 267 -1.84 7.27 -19.19
CA ASP A 267 -2.04 6.38 -18.05
C ASP A 267 -1.76 7.11 -16.73
N ASP A 268 -0.80 8.04 -16.72
CA ASP A 268 -0.57 8.95 -15.58
C ASP A 268 -1.79 9.82 -15.28
N LEU A 269 -2.49 10.32 -16.31
CA LEU A 269 -3.73 11.09 -16.13
C LEU A 269 -4.86 10.24 -15.53
N GLU A 270 -4.99 8.98 -15.97
CA GLU A 270 -5.97 8.03 -15.40
C GLU A 270 -5.65 7.72 -13.93
N PHE A 271 -4.36 7.56 -13.61
CA PHE A 271 -3.89 7.38 -12.24
C PHE A 271 -4.16 8.61 -11.37
N HIS A 272 -3.79 9.81 -11.85
CA HIS A 272 -4.06 11.08 -11.18
C HIS A 272 -5.56 11.24 -10.87
N THR A 273 -6.41 11.01 -11.87
CA THR A 273 -7.87 11.08 -11.71
C THR A 273 -8.36 10.11 -10.65
N ALA A 274 -7.94 8.84 -10.71
CA ALA A 274 -8.32 7.81 -9.74
C ALA A 274 -7.88 8.15 -8.30
N VAL A 275 -6.67 8.70 -8.13
CA VAL A 275 -6.17 9.13 -6.81
C VAL A 275 -7.11 10.18 -6.19
N HIS A 276 -7.57 11.15 -6.97
CA HIS A 276 -8.48 12.19 -6.50
C HIS A 276 -9.91 11.67 -6.25
N GLU A 277 -10.40 10.71 -7.05
CA GLU A 277 -11.67 10.03 -6.79
C GLU A 277 -11.65 9.31 -5.44
N TRP A 278 -10.62 8.49 -5.19
CA TRP A 278 -10.45 7.78 -3.92
C TRP A 278 -10.28 8.74 -2.75
N ALA A 279 -9.47 9.79 -2.90
CA ALA A 279 -9.27 10.78 -1.84
C ALA A 279 -10.56 11.50 -1.46
N SER A 280 -11.41 11.79 -2.44
CA SER A 280 -12.70 12.43 -2.22
C SER A 280 -13.69 11.49 -1.52
N ILE A 281 -13.82 10.24 -2.01
CA ILE A 281 -14.68 9.21 -1.41
C ILE A 281 -14.30 8.98 0.07
N ILE A 282 -13.00 8.80 0.34
CA ILE A 282 -12.49 8.59 1.70
C ILE A 282 -12.68 9.85 2.54
N GLY A 283 -12.37 11.03 1.98
CA GLY A 283 -12.48 12.31 2.67
C GLY A 283 -13.90 12.69 3.07
N TYR A 284 -14.91 12.24 2.32
CA TYR A 284 -16.34 12.40 2.66
C TYR A 284 -16.87 11.29 3.57
N GLY A 285 -16.09 10.23 3.80
CA GLY A 285 -16.54 9.04 4.52
C GLY A 285 -17.65 8.28 3.81
N ASP A 286 -17.69 8.31 2.47
CA ASP A 286 -18.74 7.68 1.67
C ASP A 286 -18.51 6.18 1.53
N MET A 287 -18.96 5.41 2.51
CA MET A 287 -18.90 3.94 2.51
C MET A 287 -19.63 3.30 1.30
N LYS A 288 -20.72 3.93 0.82
CA LYS A 288 -21.50 3.39 -0.31
C LYS A 288 -20.77 3.66 -1.62
N GLY A 289 -20.26 4.87 -1.80
CA GLY A 289 -19.42 5.27 -2.92
C GLY A 289 -18.15 4.42 -3.00
N TYR A 290 -17.47 4.20 -1.87
CA TYR A 290 -16.31 3.32 -1.78
C TYR A 290 -16.63 1.93 -2.32
N LYS A 291 -17.71 1.31 -1.81
CA LYS A 291 -18.13 -0.01 -2.27
C LYS A 291 -18.42 -0.02 -3.77
N ALA A 292 -19.19 0.93 -4.27
CA ALA A 292 -19.54 0.99 -5.69
C ALA A 292 -18.31 1.16 -6.58
N HIS A 293 -17.38 2.04 -6.20
CA HIS A 293 -16.17 2.32 -6.95
C HIS A 293 -15.20 1.13 -6.95
N PHE A 294 -15.00 0.49 -5.78
CA PHE A 294 -14.21 -0.73 -5.65
C PHE A 294 -14.76 -1.88 -6.49
N GLU A 295 -16.06 -2.15 -6.39
CA GLU A 295 -16.68 -3.28 -7.09
C GLU A 295 -16.71 -3.08 -8.61
N ALA A 296 -16.73 -1.82 -9.09
CA ALA A 296 -16.60 -1.52 -10.52
C ALA A 296 -15.23 -1.92 -11.07
N ALA A 297 -14.14 -1.57 -10.37
CA ALA A 297 -12.79 -2.00 -10.73
C ALA A 297 -12.61 -3.51 -10.57
N LYS A 298 -13.15 -4.10 -9.49
CA LYS A 298 -13.13 -5.56 -9.28
C LYS A 298 -13.80 -6.33 -10.41
N SER A 299 -14.99 -5.89 -10.85
CA SER A 299 -15.75 -6.55 -11.93
C SER A 299 -14.99 -6.55 -13.25
N PHE A 300 -14.22 -5.49 -13.52
CA PHE A 300 -13.35 -5.43 -14.72
C PHE A 300 -12.28 -6.54 -14.73
N PHE A 301 -11.80 -6.98 -13.56
CA PHE A 301 -10.76 -7.99 -13.41
C PHE A 301 -11.27 -9.41 -13.12
N GLU A 302 -12.60 -9.63 -13.03
CA GLU A 302 -13.21 -10.84 -12.45
C GLU A 302 -12.60 -12.16 -12.97
N GLY A 303 -12.35 -12.27 -14.28
CA GLY A 303 -11.78 -13.48 -14.91
C GLY A 303 -10.31 -13.77 -14.61
N ARG A 304 -9.61 -12.91 -13.86
CA ARG A 304 -8.17 -13.02 -13.57
C ARG A 304 -7.82 -12.90 -12.09
N LEU A 305 -8.77 -12.52 -11.23
CA LEU A 305 -8.52 -12.28 -9.80
C LEU A 305 -8.04 -13.54 -9.07
N GLU A 306 -8.60 -14.71 -9.38
CA GLU A 306 -8.23 -15.96 -8.69
C GLU A 306 -6.79 -16.38 -9.02
N GLN A 307 -6.44 -16.39 -10.30
CA GLN A 307 -5.08 -16.68 -10.77
C GLN A 307 -4.07 -15.70 -10.18
N ALA A 308 -4.38 -14.40 -10.23
CA ALA A 308 -3.50 -13.37 -9.69
C ALA A 308 -3.32 -13.49 -8.17
N ARG A 309 -4.36 -13.87 -7.44
CA ARG A 309 -4.28 -14.12 -6.00
C ARG A 309 -3.38 -15.31 -5.67
N ALA A 310 -3.44 -16.38 -6.47
CA ALA A 310 -2.55 -17.54 -6.31
C ALA A 310 -1.08 -17.14 -6.56
N LEU A 311 -0.79 -16.53 -7.71
CA LEU A 311 0.55 -16.05 -8.06
C LEU A 311 1.10 -15.03 -7.05
N SER A 312 0.26 -14.10 -6.59
CA SER A 312 0.63 -13.14 -5.55
C SER A 312 0.99 -13.84 -4.23
N THR A 313 0.31 -14.94 -3.90
CA THR A 313 0.61 -15.70 -2.68
C THR A 313 1.94 -16.41 -2.80
N GLU A 314 2.23 -17.04 -3.93
CA GLU A 314 3.54 -17.65 -4.21
C GLU A 314 4.68 -16.63 -4.17
N MET A 315 4.46 -15.44 -4.76
CA MET A 315 5.41 -14.32 -4.73
C MET A 315 5.71 -13.87 -3.29
N ILE A 316 4.66 -13.69 -2.47
CA ILE A 316 4.83 -13.31 -1.06
C ILE A 316 5.59 -14.39 -0.29
N SER A 317 5.25 -15.67 -0.49
CA SER A 317 5.95 -16.78 0.18
C SER A 317 7.44 -16.78 -0.13
N LYS A 318 7.84 -16.66 -1.41
CA LYS A 318 9.26 -16.61 -1.79
C LYS A 318 10.03 -15.40 -1.25
N LEU A 319 9.34 -14.33 -0.87
CA LEU A 319 9.94 -13.12 -0.30
C LEU A 319 10.02 -13.15 1.23
N MET A 320 9.36 -14.13 1.85
CA MET A 320 9.39 -14.36 3.30
C MET A 320 10.35 -15.49 3.70
N ASP A 321 10.73 -16.33 2.74
CA ASP A 321 11.80 -17.35 2.85
C ASP A 321 13.19 -16.73 2.69
#